data_AF-A0A329U580-F1
#
_entry.id   AF-A0A329U580-F1
#
_cell.length_a   1.000
_cell.length_b   1.000
_cell.length_c   1.000
_cell.angle_alpha   90.00
_cell.angle_beta   90.00
_cell.angle_gamma   90.00
#
_symmetry.space_group_name_H-M   'P 1'
#
loop_
_entity.id
_entity.type
_entity.pdbx_description
1 polymer ?
#
loop_
_entity_poly.entity_id
_entity_poly.type
_entity_poly.pdbx_seq_one_letter_code
_entity_poly.pdbx_strand_id
1 'polypeptide(L)'
;MKKLSKIVALLLAGAMAMLMFTACSGGGGSADTQKEEAIRKQLGTKAEAVKLCDNDGKVKNDSKLYKETAELLDARIKAETSAFGILLVDFDVKGVNPAEQYVTVTLSADYKTAGLVAGFVNLITEKLGKIDATNSNVKLDTEWAKAAVVVRTNEKGSYAAIAIQVKNLNYPKT
;
A
#
# COMPACT_ATOMS: atom_id res chain seq x y z
N MET A 1 -26.63 17.79 -0.11
CA MET A 1 -26.04 16.72 0.75
C MET A 1 -26.87 15.46 0.58
N LYS A 2 -26.24 14.32 0.20
CA LYS A 2 -26.76 12.92 0.15
C LYS A 2 -26.30 12.20 -1.13
N LYS A 3 -25.02 11.84 -1.32
CA LYS A 3 -24.62 10.76 -2.28
C LYS A 3 -23.32 9.99 -1.93
N LEU A 4 -22.62 10.26 -0.83
CA LEU A 4 -21.36 9.57 -0.51
C LEU A 4 -21.51 8.28 0.33
N SER A 5 -22.70 7.99 0.87
CA SER A 5 -22.91 6.88 1.81
C SER A 5 -23.18 5.50 1.17
N LYS A 6 -23.19 5.37 -0.16
CA LYS A 6 -23.62 4.12 -0.84
C LYS A 6 -22.48 3.22 -1.31
N ILE A 7 -21.25 3.70 -1.39
CA ILE A 7 -20.11 2.88 -1.85
C ILE A 7 -19.52 2.05 -0.68
N VAL A 8 -19.60 2.55 0.54
CA VAL A 8 -19.04 1.88 1.73
C VAL A 8 -19.81 0.62 2.14
N ALA A 9 -21.09 0.51 1.77
CA ALA A 9 -21.95 -0.60 2.19
C ALA A 9 -21.82 -1.88 1.33
N LEU A 10 -21.27 -1.80 0.11
CA LEU A 10 -21.27 -2.96 -0.80
C LEU A 10 -20.04 -3.87 -0.65
N LEU A 11 -19.00 -3.45 0.08
CA LEU A 11 -17.77 -4.23 0.22
C LEU A 11 -17.87 -5.37 1.25
N LEU A 12 -18.98 -5.50 1.98
CA LEU A 12 -19.13 -6.46 3.07
C LEU A 12 -19.71 -7.83 2.66
N ALA A 13 -20.07 -8.03 1.38
CA ALA A 13 -20.74 -9.25 0.90
C ALA A 13 -19.84 -10.22 0.11
N GLY A 14 -18.52 -10.07 0.15
CA GLY A 14 -17.59 -10.85 -0.68
C GLY A 14 -16.37 -11.40 0.06
N ALA A 15 -16.54 -11.88 1.29
CA ALA A 15 -15.46 -12.51 2.06
C ALA A 15 -15.63 -14.03 2.14
N MET A 16 -15.73 -14.72 1.00
CA MET A 16 -15.54 -16.17 0.91
C MET A 16 -14.85 -16.55 -0.40
N ALA A 17 -13.62 -16.07 -0.58
CA ALA A 17 -12.65 -16.80 -1.38
C ALA A 17 -11.54 -17.18 -0.41
N MET A 18 -11.51 -18.45 -0.02
CA MET A 18 -10.33 -19.08 0.55
C MET A 18 -9.15 -18.70 -0.35
N LEU A 19 -8.31 -17.78 0.13
CA LEU A 19 -6.99 -17.54 -0.43
C LEU A 19 -6.16 -18.78 -0.08
N MET A 20 -6.40 -19.85 -0.82
CA MET A 20 -5.39 -20.87 -1.05
C MET A 20 -4.24 -20.13 -1.74
N PHE A 21 -3.31 -19.61 -0.93
CA PHE A 21 -1.95 -19.33 -1.36
C PHE A 21 -1.32 -20.68 -1.72
N THR A 22 -1.79 -21.28 -2.81
CA THR A 22 -1.10 -22.36 -3.47
C THR A 22 0.25 -21.78 -3.85
N ALA A 23 1.28 -22.38 -3.28
CA ALA A 23 2.64 -22.21 -3.72
C ALA A 23 2.69 -22.19 -5.26
N CYS A 24 2.95 -21.02 -5.85
CA CYS A 24 3.59 -20.96 -7.16
C CYS A 24 5.07 -21.24 -6.91
N SER A 25 5.38 -22.51 -6.68
CA SER A 25 6.68 -23.10 -6.95
C SER A 25 6.90 -23.05 -8.46
N GLY A 26 7.47 -21.96 -8.97
CA GLY A 26 7.71 -21.80 -10.40
C GLY A 26 8.51 -20.53 -10.70
N GLY A 27 9.84 -20.67 -10.69
CA GLY A 27 10.78 -19.61 -11.06
C GLY A 27 11.61 -19.13 -9.87
N GLY A 28 12.93 -19.29 -9.96
CA GLY A 28 13.90 -18.98 -8.91
C GLY A 28 14.02 -17.48 -8.57
N GLY A 29 12.94 -16.89 -8.06
CA GLY A 29 12.92 -15.55 -7.47
C GLY A 29 13.17 -15.63 -5.96
N SER A 30 13.92 -14.65 -5.43
CA SER A 30 14.15 -14.48 -4.00
C SER A 30 12.82 -14.53 -3.22
N ALA A 31 12.85 -14.98 -1.96
CA ALA A 31 11.67 -15.02 -1.08
C ALA A 31 10.94 -13.67 -1.01
N ASP A 32 11.66 -12.57 -1.22
CA ASP A 32 11.12 -11.21 -1.31
C ASP A 32 10.23 -11.03 -2.53
N THR A 33 10.68 -11.47 -3.71
CA THR A 33 9.95 -11.31 -4.98
C THR A 33 8.61 -12.05 -4.94
N GLN A 34 8.57 -13.25 -4.38
CA GLN A 34 7.33 -14.03 -4.27
C GLN A 34 6.31 -13.37 -3.32
N LYS A 35 6.80 -12.87 -2.19
CA LYS A 35 5.99 -12.15 -1.20
C LYS A 35 5.49 -10.81 -1.73
N GLU A 36 6.31 -10.11 -2.49
CA GLU A 36 5.96 -8.86 -3.16
C GLU A 36 4.87 -9.12 -4.21
N GLU A 37 5.03 -10.14 -5.06
CA GLU A 37 4.04 -10.51 -6.07
C GLU A 37 2.68 -10.87 -5.46
N ALA A 38 2.68 -11.63 -4.35
CA ALA A 38 1.47 -11.96 -3.60
C ALA A 38 0.70 -10.71 -3.16
N ILE A 39 1.42 -9.71 -2.63
CA ILE A 39 0.82 -8.44 -2.23
C ILE A 39 0.27 -7.69 -3.47
N ARG A 40 1.08 -7.58 -4.52
CA ARG A 40 0.71 -6.87 -5.75
C ARG A 40 -0.54 -7.48 -6.42
N LYS A 41 -0.69 -8.80 -6.43
CA LYS A 41 -1.91 -9.50 -6.90
C LYS A 41 -3.13 -9.10 -6.10
N GLN A 42 -3.02 -9.14 -4.76
CA GLN A 42 -4.14 -8.81 -3.89
C GLN A 42 -4.54 -7.33 -4.00
N LEU A 43 -3.57 -6.42 -4.13
CA LEU A 43 -3.86 -5.01 -4.42
C LEU A 43 -4.60 -4.84 -5.75
N GLY A 44 -4.26 -5.62 -6.77
CA GLY A 44 -4.87 -5.53 -8.10
C GLY A 44 -6.35 -5.90 -8.15
N THR A 45 -6.87 -6.55 -7.11
CA THR A 45 -8.30 -6.85 -6.97
C THR A 45 -9.14 -5.63 -6.54
N LYS A 46 -8.50 -4.52 -6.15
CA LYS A 46 -9.16 -3.31 -5.68
C LYS A 46 -9.58 -2.42 -6.85
N ALA A 47 -10.81 -1.91 -6.79
CA ALA A 47 -11.36 -1.06 -7.84
C ALA A 47 -10.52 0.20 -8.07
N GLU A 48 -9.97 0.76 -6.99
CA GLU A 48 -9.10 1.94 -6.98
C GLU A 48 -7.74 1.70 -7.65
N ALA A 49 -7.34 0.42 -7.79
CA ALA A 49 -6.04 0.00 -8.30
C ALA A 49 -6.08 -0.53 -9.74
N VAL A 50 -7.26 -0.78 -10.32
CA VAL A 50 -7.44 -1.43 -11.64
C VAL A 50 -6.63 -0.76 -12.73
N LYS A 51 -6.55 0.57 -12.73
CA LYS A 51 -5.81 1.35 -13.73
C LYS A 51 -4.29 1.25 -13.61
N LEU A 52 -3.79 0.74 -12.49
CA LEU A 52 -2.37 0.56 -12.21
C LEU A 52 -1.92 -0.89 -12.43
N CYS A 53 -2.83 -1.80 -12.76
CA CYS A 53 -2.48 -3.20 -12.95
C CYS A 53 -1.67 -3.42 -14.24
N ASP A 54 -0.71 -4.33 -14.17
CA ASP A 54 -0.05 -4.91 -15.36
C ASP A 54 -0.97 -5.96 -16.03
N ASN A 55 -0.47 -6.55 -17.12
CA ASN A 55 -1.23 -7.55 -17.90
C ASN A 55 -1.59 -8.81 -17.09
N ASP A 56 -0.92 -9.06 -15.96
CA ASP A 56 -1.21 -10.18 -15.08
C ASP A 56 -2.23 -9.82 -13.98
N GLY A 57 -2.81 -8.61 -14.03
CA GLY A 57 -3.73 -8.12 -13.00
C GLY A 57 -3.07 -7.76 -11.67
N LYS A 58 -1.74 -7.59 -11.65
CA LYS A 58 -0.98 -7.20 -10.46
C LYS A 58 -0.77 -5.70 -10.49
N VAL A 59 -0.89 -5.01 -9.36
CA VAL A 59 -0.50 -3.59 -9.30
C VAL A 59 0.95 -3.43 -9.75
N LYS A 60 1.20 -2.57 -10.72
CA LYS A 60 2.55 -2.25 -11.21
C LYS A 60 3.25 -1.33 -10.22
N ASN A 61 4.48 -1.70 -9.85
CA ASN A 61 5.35 -0.83 -9.05
C ASN A 61 5.82 0.36 -9.91
N ASP A 62 5.56 1.58 -9.45
CA ASP A 62 6.23 2.77 -9.99
C ASP A 62 7.71 2.75 -9.56
N SER A 63 8.62 2.86 -10.53
CA SER A 63 10.06 2.68 -10.29
C SER A 63 10.66 3.71 -9.32
N LYS A 64 10.13 4.95 -9.28
CA LYS A 64 10.60 5.98 -8.36
C LYS A 64 10.06 5.71 -6.96
N LEU A 65 8.74 5.47 -6.86
CA LEU A 65 8.08 5.20 -5.59
C LEU A 65 8.61 3.91 -4.94
N TYR A 66 8.96 2.90 -5.73
CA TYR A 66 9.58 1.66 -5.26
C TYR A 66 10.91 1.92 -4.53
N LYS A 67 11.78 2.75 -5.11
CA LYS A 67 13.06 3.10 -4.50
C LYS A 67 12.87 3.82 -3.17
N GLU A 68 12.01 4.85 -3.15
CA GLU A 68 11.72 5.62 -1.93
C GLU A 68 11.09 4.74 -0.83
N THR A 69 10.18 3.84 -1.22
CA THR A 69 9.53 2.90 -0.31
C THR A 69 10.52 1.88 0.24
N ALA A 70 11.46 1.42 -0.60
CA ALA A 70 12.51 0.50 -0.20
C ALA A 70 13.48 1.16 0.79
N GLU A 71 13.94 2.36 0.50
CA GLU A 71 14.82 3.13 1.39
C GLU A 71 14.17 3.37 2.75
N LEU A 72 12.87 3.71 2.76
CA LEU A 72 12.10 3.88 3.99
C LEU A 72 12.01 2.58 4.78
N LEU A 73 11.67 1.47 4.12
CA LEU A 73 11.57 0.16 4.76
C LEU A 73 12.94 -0.28 5.32
N ASP A 74 14.02 -0.12 4.55
CA ASP A 74 15.38 -0.45 4.95
C ASP A 74 15.82 0.41 6.15
N ALA A 75 15.48 1.69 6.17
CA ALA A 75 15.74 2.58 7.31
C ALA A 75 14.96 2.14 8.57
N ARG A 76 13.69 1.78 8.43
CA ARG A 76 12.87 1.31 9.56
C ARG A 76 13.35 -0.02 10.11
N ILE A 77 13.72 -0.97 9.26
CA ILE A 77 14.33 -2.26 9.68
C ILE A 77 15.65 -2.03 10.41
N LYS A 78 16.48 -1.08 9.96
CA LYS A 78 17.74 -0.74 10.66
C LYS A 78 17.52 -0.05 12.00
N ALA A 79 16.50 0.80 12.09
CA ALA A 79 16.12 1.47 13.34
C ALA A 79 15.39 0.54 14.31
N GLU A 80 14.94 -0.62 13.84
CA GLU A 80 14.28 -1.66 14.63
C GLU A 80 15.29 -2.26 15.63
N THR A 81 15.10 -1.97 16.92
CA THR A 81 16.01 -2.42 17.99
C THR A 81 15.58 -3.73 18.64
N SER A 82 14.45 -4.31 18.24
CA SER A 82 13.93 -5.55 18.81
C SER A 82 14.87 -6.72 18.51
N ALA A 83 15.19 -7.44 19.57
CA ALA A 83 15.85 -8.74 19.46
C ALA A 83 15.01 -9.75 18.68
N PHE A 84 13.68 -9.55 18.62
CA PHE A 84 12.73 -10.46 17.99
C PHE A 84 12.42 -10.11 16.52
N GLY A 85 12.95 -9.00 15.99
CA GLY A 85 12.71 -8.57 14.61
C GLY A 85 11.25 -8.27 14.33
N ILE A 86 10.61 -7.51 15.23
CA ILE A 86 9.20 -7.13 15.12
C ILE A 86 9.15 -5.69 14.64
N LEU A 87 8.69 -5.48 13.41
CA LEU A 87 8.43 -4.16 12.87
C LEU A 87 6.96 -3.77 13.09
N LEU A 88 6.74 -2.83 14.01
CA LEU A 88 5.43 -2.25 14.27
C LEU A 88 4.87 -1.52 13.04
N VAL A 89 3.54 -1.56 12.90
CA VAL A 89 2.80 -0.80 11.89
C VAL A 89 3.05 0.69 12.07
N ASP A 90 3.42 1.36 11.00
CA ASP A 90 3.65 2.80 10.98
C ASP A 90 3.34 3.39 9.60
N PHE A 91 3.09 4.69 9.59
CA PHE A 91 2.69 5.43 8.41
C PHE A 91 3.63 6.62 8.19
N ASP A 92 4.18 6.69 6.99
CA ASP A 92 4.82 7.90 6.47
C ASP A 92 3.85 8.59 5.49
N VAL A 93 3.70 9.90 5.63
CA VAL A 93 2.78 10.72 4.82
C VAL A 93 3.53 11.90 4.25
N LYS A 94 3.50 12.05 2.92
CA LYS A 94 4.17 13.14 2.18
C LYS A 94 3.19 13.89 1.28
N GLY A 95 3.48 15.16 1.00
CA GLY A 95 2.72 16.01 0.08
C GLY A 95 1.44 16.63 0.65
N VAL A 96 1.20 16.52 1.97
CA VAL A 96 0.05 17.15 2.65
C VAL A 96 0.39 18.56 3.13
N ASN A 97 1.59 18.74 3.71
CA ASN A 97 2.09 20.04 4.14
C ASN A 97 3.61 20.11 3.96
N PRO A 98 4.13 20.88 2.98
CA PRO A 98 3.37 21.66 2.00
C PRO A 98 2.51 20.77 1.09
N ALA A 99 1.42 21.34 0.55
CA ALA A 99 0.55 20.62 -0.38
C ALA A 99 1.26 20.42 -1.73
N GLU A 100 1.39 19.17 -2.16
CA GLU A 100 2.01 18.80 -3.44
C GLU A 100 0.99 18.24 -4.42
N GLN A 101 1.41 17.99 -5.67
CA GLN A 101 0.56 17.39 -6.71
C GLN A 101 0.08 15.98 -6.33
N TYR A 102 0.88 15.24 -5.55
CA TYR A 102 0.56 13.91 -5.08
C TYR A 102 0.70 13.83 -3.57
N VAL A 103 -0.27 13.18 -2.92
CA VAL A 103 -0.13 12.76 -1.54
C VAL A 103 0.29 11.30 -1.53
N THR A 104 1.38 11.01 -0.84
CA THR A 104 1.90 9.64 -0.67
C THR A 104 1.62 9.19 0.75
N VAL A 105 1.01 8.01 0.91
CA VAL A 105 0.93 7.31 2.19
C VAL A 105 1.66 5.98 2.05
N THR A 106 2.68 5.79 2.88
CA THR A 106 3.46 4.56 2.95
C THR A 106 3.21 3.89 4.29
N LEU A 107 2.68 2.67 4.26
CA LEU A 107 2.51 1.83 5.44
C LEU A 107 3.59 0.76 5.42
N SER A 108 4.26 0.55 6.56
CA SER A 108 5.20 -0.56 6.71
C SER A 108 5.02 -1.32 8.02
N ALA A 109 5.19 -2.63 7.98
CA ALA A 109 5.11 -3.53 9.14
C ALA A 109 5.71 -4.91 8.84
N ASP A 110 5.68 -5.80 9.83
CA ASP A 110 6.00 -7.22 9.65
C ASP A 110 5.12 -7.92 8.61
N TYR A 111 5.73 -8.82 7.84
CA TYR A 111 5.07 -9.68 6.86
C TYR A 111 4.28 -10.83 7.52
N LYS A 112 4.53 -11.15 8.79
CA LYS A 112 3.84 -12.25 9.49
C LYS A 112 2.51 -11.85 10.13
N THR A 113 2.13 -10.58 10.08
CA THR A 113 0.91 -10.04 10.73
C THR A 113 -0.37 -10.46 9.98
N ALA A 114 -0.57 -11.78 9.83
CA ALA A 114 -1.71 -12.67 9.53
C ALA A 114 -2.85 -12.27 8.57
N GLY A 115 -2.94 -11.06 8.01
CA GLY A 115 -4.06 -10.63 7.14
C GLY A 115 -3.71 -9.45 6.21
N LEU A 116 -2.44 -9.34 5.85
CA LEU A 116 -1.78 -8.06 5.66
C LEU A 116 -2.26 -7.21 4.49
N VAL A 117 -2.58 -7.75 3.32
CA VAL A 117 -2.86 -6.84 2.18
C VAL A 117 -4.22 -6.18 2.33
N ALA A 118 -5.24 -6.95 2.71
CA ALA A 118 -6.55 -6.39 2.99
C ALA A 118 -6.49 -5.39 4.15
N GLY A 119 -5.74 -5.72 5.21
CA GLY A 119 -5.50 -4.83 6.34
C GLY A 119 -4.74 -3.56 5.96
N PHE A 120 -3.65 -3.68 5.19
CA PHE A 120 -2.80 -2.56 4.79
C PHE A 120 -3.53 -1.62 3.85
N VAL A 121 -4.27 -2.15 2.87
CA VAL A 121 -5.10 -1.32 2.01
C VAL A 121 -6.14 -0.57 2.82
N ASN A 122 -6.86 -1.26 3.71
CA ASN A 122 -7.89 -0.61 4.51
C ASN A 122 -7.31 0.51 5.39
N LEU A 123 -6.16 0.25 6.00
CA LEU A 123 -5.41 1.20 6.81
C LEU A 123 -4.90 2.41 6.01
N ILE A 124 -4.33 2.19 4.82
CA ILE A 124 -3.90 3.28 3.94
C ILE A 124 -5.10 4.10 3.45
N THR A 125 -6.17 3.45 3.00
CA THR A 125 -7.39 4.11 2.54
C THR A 125 -8.05 4.92 3.66
N GLU A 126 -8.10 4.39 4.89
CA GLU A 126 -8.59 5.14 6.05
C GLU A 126 -7.71 6.37 6.33
N LYS A 127 -6.39 6.21 6.26
CA LYS A 127 -5.45 7.33 6.48
C LYS A 127 -5.62 8.41 5.40
N LEU A 128 -5.76 8.02 4.14
CA LEU A 128 -6.05 8.94 3.02
C LEU A 128 -7.40 9.65 3.21
N GLY A 129 -8.45 8.93 3.61
CA GLY A 129 -9.76 9.52 3.89
C GLY A 129 -9.73 10.51 5.06
N LYS A 130 -8.97 10.21 6.12
CA LYS A 130 -8.74 11.14 7.23
C LYS A 130 -8.01 12.41 6.77
N ILE A 131 -6.99 12.28 5.92
CA ILE A 131 -6.26 13.42 5.35
C ILE A 131 -7.21 14.31 4.52
N ASP A 132 -7.97 13.72 3.59
CA ASP A 132 -8.94 14.42 2.75
C ASP A 132 -10.04 15.12 3.57
N ALA A 133 -10.45 14.55 4.70
CA ALA A 133 -11.50 15.11 5.56
C ALA A 133 -11.00 16.22 6.51
N THR A 134 -9.72 16.24 6.88
CA THR A 134 -9.19 17.11 7.95
C THR A 134 -8.26 18.21 7.46
N ASN A 135 -7.75 18.11 6.22
CA ASN A 135 -6.82 19.08 5.69
C ASN A 135 -7.46 19.89 4.55
N SER A 136 -7.53 21.21 4.71
CA SER A 136 -8.15 22.11 3.74
C SER A 136 -7.33 22.34 2.46
N ASN A 137 -6.03 22.08 2.51
CA ASN A 137 -5.10 22.37 1.41
C ASN A 137 -4.98 21.21 0.41
N VAL A 138 -5.50 20.03 0.77
CA VAL A 138 -5.51 18.86 -0.10
C VAL A 138 -6.94 18.38 -0.34
N LYS A 139 -7.20 17.94 -1.56
CA LYS A 139 -8.41 17.21 -1.90
C LYS A 139 -7.98 15.99 -2.70
N LEU A 140 -8.24 14.79 -2.20
CA LEU A 140 -7.63 13.60 -2.78
C LEU A 140 -8.55 12.94 -3.81
N ASP A 141 -7.95 12.53 -4.92
CA ASP A 141 -8.58 11.59 -5.85
C ASP A 141 -8.69 10.22 -5.16
N THR A 142 -9.80 9.53 -5.42
CA THR A 142 -10.05 8.18 -4.91
C THR A 142 -9.32 7.11 -5.72
N GLU A 143 -8.95 7.42 -6.96
CA GLU A 143 -8.15 6.52 -7.79
C GLU A 143 -6.67 6.63 -7.48
N TRP A 144 -6.00 5.48 -7.36
CA TRP A 144 -4.56 5.46 -7.14
C TRP A 144 -3.85 5.92 -8.41
N ALA A 145 -2.97 6.91 -8.26
CA ALA A 145 -2.16 7.40 -9.36
C ALA A 145 -0.91 6.56 -9.56
N LYS A 146 -0.30 6.10 -8.46
CA LYS A 146 0.87 5.23 -8.44
C LYS A 146 0.84 4.37 -7.18
N ALA A 147 1.53 3.24 -7.24
CA ALA A 147 1.71 2.37 -6.09
C ALA A 147 3.09 1.71 -6.13
N ALA A 148 3.57 1.32 -4.96
CA ALA A 148 4.75 0.49 -4.82
C ALA A 148 4.57 -0.49 -3.66
N VAL A 149 5.06 -1.70 -3.86
CA VAL A 149 5.14 -2.75 -2.86
C VAL A 149 6.59 -3.18 -2.77
N VAL A 150 7.15 -3.17 -1.57
CA VAL A 150 8.50 -3.66 -1.31
C VAL A 150 8.45 -4.68 -0.19
N VAL A 151 9.19 -5.78 -0.37
CA VAL A 151 9.44 -6.76 0.68
C VAL A 151 10.94 -6.88 0.91
N ARG A 152 11.30 -7.03 2.18
CA ARG A 152 12.66 -7.30 2.64
C ARG A 152 12.66 -8.47 3.59
N THR A 153 13.53 -9.44 3.37
CA THR A 153 13.74 -10.56 4.28
C THR A 153 15.18 -10.56 4.79
N ASN A 154 15.31 -10.71 6.11
CA ASN A 154 16.58 -10.95 6.77
C ASN A 154 16.45 -12.16 7.72
N GLU A 155 17.50 -12.42 8.50
CA GLU A 155 17.55 -13.55 9.43
C GLU A 155 16.47 -13.50 10.52
N LYS A 156 16.00 -12.30 10.88
CA LYS A 156 14.98 -12.11 11.92
C LYS A 156 13.56 -12.30 11.38
N GLY A 157 13.33 -11.96 10.12
CA GLY A 157 11.98 -12.04 9.54
C GLY A 157 11.85 -11.38 8.19
N SER A 158 10.60 -11.22 7.77
CA SER A 158 10.23 -10.52 6.55
C SER A 158 9.35 -9.34 6.88
N TYR A 159 9.53 -8.25 6.15
CA TYR A 159 8.88 -6.98 6.36
C TYR A 159 8.36 -6.47 5.03
N ALA A 160 7.25 -5.73 5.07
CA ALA A 160 6.64 -5.17 3.88
C ALA A 160 6.40 -3.67 4.05
N ALA A 161 6.49 -2.96 2.93
CA ALA A 161 6.04 -1.59 2.80
C ALA A 161 5.17 -1.45 1.56
N ILE A 162 4.01 -0.81 1.71
CA ILE A 162 3.10 -0.46 0.63
C ILE A 162 2.96 1.05 0.61
N ALA A 163 3.32 1.67 -0.52
CA ALA A 163 3.08 3.07 -0.78
C ALA A 163 1.98 3.25 -1.81
N ILE A 164 1.03 4.13 -1.53
CA ILE A 164 -0.02 4.55 -2.46
C ILE A 164 0.10 6.06 -2.64
N GLN A 165 0.15 6.49 -3.90
CA GLN A 165 0.04 7.90 -4.27
C GLN A 165 -1.32 8.18 -4.89
N VAL A 166 -1.96 9.24 -4.40
CA VAL A 166 -3.20 9.78 -4.96
C VAL A 166 -2.99 11.22 -5.39
N LYS A 167 -3.74 11.67 -6.40
CA LYS A 167 -3.65 13.05 -6.88
C LYS A 167 -4.28 13.99 -5.87
N ASN A 168 -3.60 15.12 -5.63
CA ASN A 168 -4.20 16.27 -4.96
C ASN A 168 -4.92 17.14 -6.00
N LEU A 169 -6.25 17.11 -5.98
CA LEU A 169 -7.15 17.89 -6.83
C LEU A 169 -7.09 19.39 -6.55
N ASN A 170 -6.61 19.81 -5.37
CA ASN A 170 -6.42 21.21 -5.02
C ASN A 170 -5.06 21.78 -5.49
N TYR A 171 -4.15 20.93 -5.99
CA TYR A 171 -2.86 21.42 -6.48
C TYR A 171 -3.03 22.15 -7.83
N PRO A 172 -2.49 23.37 -7.99
CA PRO A 172 -2.64 24.14 -9.22
C PRO A 172 -2.15 23.37 -10.44
N LYS A 173 -2.95 23.33 -11.50
CA LYS A 173 -2.49 22.86 -12.81
C LYS A 173 -1.67 23.99 -13.43
N THR A 174 -0.37 23.78 -13.55
CA THR A 174 0.53 24.64 -14.34
C THR A 174 0.30 24.44 -15.83
#